data_AF-A0A9X1TZ55-F1
#
_entry.id   AF-A0A9X1TZ55-F1
#
_cell.length_a   1.000
_cell.length_b   1.000
_cell.length_c   1.000
_cell.angle_alpha   90.00
_cell.angle_beta   90.00
_cell.angle_gamma   90.00
#
_symmetry.space_group_name_H-M   'P 1'
#
loop_
_entity.id
_entity.type
_entity.pdbx_description
1 polymer ?
#
loop_
_entity_poly.entity_id
_entity_poly.type
_entity_poly.pdbx_seq_one_letter_code
_entity_poly.pdbx_strand_id
1 'polypeptide(L)'
;MTSRPNRVRSFALDARQAKRAEAISIGIDANYISSFVERFYARVRGDELLGPIFGERIADWPAHLEQMKRFWRSVLHNSGEFNGSPMRKHVAIDGLEERHFRRWLALFHDTLRDGEVHAEATSHVGTRARTIAESLLTGVKLHRHGLAGSRIGKEVFDV
;
A
#
# COMPACT_ATOMS: atom_id res chain seq x y z
N MET A 1 36.14 20.48 18.95
CA MET A 1 34.89 19.68 18.97
C MET A 1 34.41 19.48 17.53
N THR A 2 34.91 18.47 16.83
CA THR A 2 34.38 18.10 15.50
C THR A 2 33.45 16.91 15.70
N SER A 3 32.14 17.20 15.79
CA SER A 3 31.12 16.17 15.78
C SER A 3 31.15 15.51 14.40
N ARG A 4 31.66 14.28 14.33
CA ARG A 4 31.61 13.46 13.11
C ARG A 4 30.14 13.31 12.71
N PRO A 5 29.72 13.69 11.50
CA PRO A 5 28.38 13.36 11.04
C PRO A 5 28.19 11.85 11.13
N ASN A 6 27.07 11.45 11.74
CA ASN A 6 26.77 10.06 12.05
C ASN A 6 26.69 9.25 10.75
N ARG A 7 27.77 8.52 10.43
CA ARG A 7 28.00 7.81 9.16
C ARG A 7 26.84 6.91 8.76
N VAL A 8 26.16 6.31 9.75
CA VAL A 8 24.97 5.45 9.56
C VAL A 8 23.76 6.23 9.04
N ARG A 9 23.55 7.47 9.48
CA ARG A 9 22.46 8.34 8.97
C ARG A 9 22.72 8.76 7.52
N SER A 10 23.98 8.93 7.11
CA SER A 10 24.34 9.22 5.71
C SER A 10 23.95 8.06 4.80
N PHE A 11 24.40 6.84 5.10
CA PHE A 11 24.11 5.66 4.27
C PHE A 11 22.61 5.40 4.08
N ALA A 12 21.80 5.61 5.12
CA ALA A 12 20.36 5.42 5.02
C ALA A 12 19.68 6.46 4.12
N LEU A 13 20.18 7.71 4.09
CA LEU A 13 19.69 8.75 3.19
C LEU A 13 20.14 8.48 1.76
N ASP A 14 21.40 8.08 1.56
CA ASP A 14 21.96 7.75 0.25
C ASP A 14 21.20 6.57 -0.39
N ALA A 15 20.91 5.52 0.38
CA ALA A 15 20.11 4.39 -0.09
C ALA A 15 18.67 4.77 -0.44
N ARG A 16 18.04 5.72 0.29
CA ARG A 16 16.72 6.26 -0.06
C ARG A 16 16.77 7.03 -1.36
N GLN A 17 17.78 7.89 -1.52
CA GLN A 17 17.96 8.69 -2.72
C GLN A 17 18.22 7.83 -3.96
N ALA A 18 19.05 6.79 -3.84
CA ALA A 18 19.33 5.84 -4.92
C ALA A 18 18.05 5.11 -5.37
N LYS A 19 17.26 4.57 -4.43
CA LYS A 19 15.98 3.91 -4.76
C LYS A 19 14.99 4.86 -5.44
N ARG A 20 14.92 6.12 -4.97
CA ARG A 20 14.08 7.13 -5.61
C ARG A 20 14.56 7.44 -7.03
N ALA A 21 15.87 7.57 -7.23
CA ALA A 21 16.45 7.81 -8.55
C ALA A 21 16.17 6.66 -9.52
N GLU A 22 16.28 5.41 -9.06
CA GLU A 22 15.94 4.20 -9.82
C GLU A 22 14.46 4.20 -10.23
N ALA A 23 13.54 4.44 -9.28
CA ALA A 23 12.10 4.55 -9.58
C ALA A 23 11.81 5.65 -10.62
N ILE A 24 12.46 6.81 -10.50
CA ILE A 24 12.32 7.90 -11.47
C ILE A 24 12.88 7.51 -12.84
N SER A 25 14.00 6.78 -12.90
CA SER A 25 14.61 6.37 -14.18
C SER A 25 13.72 5.44 -15.01
N ILE A 26 12.80 4.72 -14.37
CA ILE A 26 11.80 3.87 -15.05
C ILE A 26 10.44 4.57 -15.22
N GLY A 27 10.38 5.89 -14.99
CA GLY A 27 9.18 6.71 -15.22
C GLY A 27 8.21 6.82 -14.04
N ILE A 28 8.58 6.33 -12.85
CA ILE A 28 7.78 6.49 -11.63
C ILE A 28 8.19 7.80 -10.95
N ASP A 29 7.80 8.95 -11.52
CA ASP A 29 8.00 10.26 -10.90
C ASP A 29 6.81 10.71 -10.04
N ALA A 30 6.89 11.90 -9.44
CA ALA A 30 5.82 12.41 -8.57
C ALA A 30 4.51 12.70 -9.33
N ASN A 31 4.60 13.10 -10.61
CA ASN A 31 3.44 13.41 -11.44
C ASN A 31 2.73 12.13 -11.89
N TYR A 32 3.50 11.11 -12.25
CA TYR A 32 3.01 9.75 -12.50
C TYR A 32 2.24 9.23 -11.30
N ILE A 33 2.83 9.27 -10.10
CA ILE A 33 2.17 8.79 -8.87
C ILE A 33 0.88 9.58 -8.61
N SER A 34 0.92 10.91 -8.72
CA SER A 34 -0.25 11.76 -8.50
C SER A 34 -1.38 11.39 -9.46
N SER A 35 -1.10 11.36 -10.76
CA SER A 35 -2.08 11.05 -11.80
C SER A 35 -2.61 9.62 -11.71
N PHE A 36 -1.75 8.67 -11.35
CA PHE A 36 -2.13 7.29 -11.10
C PHE A 36 -3.11 7.17 -9.93
N VAL A 37 -2.82 7.82 -8.79
CA VAL A 37 -3.69 7.83 -7.61
C VAL A 37 -5.06 8.41 -7.96
N GLU A 38 -5.11 9.54 -8.66
CA GLU A 38 -6.37 10.16 -9.09
C GLU A 38 -7.22 9.19 -9.93
N ARG A 39 -6.64 8.60 -10.99
CA ARG A 39 -7.35 7.67 -11.87
C ARG A 39 -7.80 6.40 -11.13
N PHE A 40 -6.94 5.87 -10.26
CA PHE A 40 -7.23 4.66 -9.52
C PHE A 40 -8.41 4.86 -8.56
N TYR A 41 -8.40 5.94 -7.78
CA TYR A 41 -9.47 6.20 -6.82
C TYR A 41 -10.77 6.66 -7.49
N ALA A 42 -10.71 7.27 -8.68
CA ALA A 42 -11.90 7.49 -9.50
C ALA A 42 -12.59 6.16 -9.84
N ARG A 43 -11.83 5.11 -10.22
CA ARG A 43 -12.38 3.76 -10.46
C ARG A 43 -12.91 3.11 -9.19
N VAL A 44 -12.17 3.19 -8.09
CA VAL A 44 -12.62 2.64 -6.79
C VAL A 44 -13.94 3.27 -6.36
N ARG A 45 -14.09 4.59 -6.53
CA ARG A 45 -15.31 5.31 -6.15
C ARG A 45 -16.52 4.92 -7.02
N GLY A 46 -16.30 4.62 -8.29
CA GLY A 46 -17.33 4.18 -9.23
C GLY A 46 -17.62 2.68 -9.20
N ASP A 47 -16.87 1.90 -8.44
CA ASP A 47 -17.03 0.44 -8.39
C ASP A 47 -18.18 0.03 -7.48
N GLU A 48 -19.03 -0.90 -7.93
CA GLU A 48 -20.21 -1.33 -7.17
C GLU A 48 -19.88 -2.06 -5.87
N LEU A 49 -18.74 -2.76 -5.82
CA LEU A 49 -18.33 -3.55 -4.65
C LEU A 49 -17.51 -2.70 -3.66
N LEU A 50 -16.60 -1.86 -4.17
CA LEU A 50 -15.71 -1.06 -3.33
C LEU A 50 -16.26 0.33 -3.01
N GLY A 51 -16.98 0.94 -3.96
CA GLY A 51 -17.53 2.29 -3.85
C GLY A 51 -18.30 2.52 -2.54
N PRO A 52 -19.23 1.65 -2.14
CA PRO A 52 -19.94 1.78 -0.86
C PRO A 52 -19.01 1.78 0.36
N ILE A 53 -18.02 0.88 0.42
CA ILE A 53 -17.06 0.77 1.54
C ILE A 53 -16.25 2.07 1.68
N PHE A 54 -15.77 2.62 0.56
CA PHE A 54 -15.02 3.87 0.57
C PHE A 54 -15.93 5.07 0.86
N GLY A 55 -17.15 5.09 0.30
CA GLY A 55 -18.14 6.15 0.48
C GLY A 55 -18.63 6.30 1.92
N GLU A 56 -18.77 5.19 2.67
CA GLU A 56 -19.11 5.22 4.09
C GLU A 56 -18.00 5.81 4.97
N ARG A 57 -16.73 5.76 4.51
CA ARG A 57 -15.56 6.09 5.35
C ARG A 57 -14.87 7.40 4.94
N ILE A 58 -15.16 7.93 3.75
CA ILE A 58 -14.50 9.11 3.20
C ILE A 58 -15.53 10.19 2.91
N ALA A 59 -15.57 11.19 3.77
CA ALA A 59 -16.36 12.40 3.56
C ALA A 59 -15.60 13.43 2.69
N ASP A 60 -14.29 13.60 2.94
CA ASP A 60 -13.43 14.54 2.21
C ASP A 60 -12.50 13.78 1.24
N TRP A 61 -12.92 13.72 -0.02
CA TRP A 61 -12.17 13.07 -1.09
C TRP A 61 -10.84 13.77 -1.42
N PRO A 62 -10.79 15.10 -1.62
CA PRO A 62 -9.52 15.80 -1.80
C PRO A 62 -8.48 15.49 -0.71
N ALA A 63 -8.86 15.54 0.56
CA ALA A 63 -7.94 15.23 1.65
C ALA A 63 -7.48 13.77 1.63
N HIS A 64 -8.39 12.84 1.33
CA HIS A 64 -8.05 11.42 1.18
C HIS A 64 -7.06 11.17 0.05
N LEU A 65 -7.29 11.77 -1.13
CA LEU A 65 -6.42 11.63 -2.29
C LEU A 65 -5.02 12.17 -2.00
N GLU A 66 -4.90 13.32 -1.33
CA GLU A 66 -3.60 13.84 -0.90
C GLU A 66 -2.87 12.91 0.08
N GLN A 67 -3.61 12.26 0.99
CA GLN A 67 -3.04 11.25 1.87
C GLN A 67 -2.57 10.01 1.08
N MET A 68 -3.31 9.58 0.06
CA MET A 68 -2.94 8.45 -0.79
C MET A 68 -1.74 8.76 -1.69
N LYS A 69 -1.61 10.00 -2.19
CA LYS A 69 -0.41 10.45 -2.88
C LYS A 69 0.82 10.39 -1.97
N ARG A 70 0.70 10.87 -0.72
CA ARG A 70 1.77 10.73 0.30
C ARG A 70 2.11 9.27 0.60
N PHE A 71 1.09 8.41 0.72
CA PHE A 71 1.27 6.97 0.92
C PHE A 71 2.07 6.34 -0.21
N TRP A 72 1.65 6.53 -1.47
CA TRP A 72 2.31 5.92 -2.62
C TRP A 72 3.69 6.49 -2.90
N ARG A 73 3.93 7.78 -2.66
CA ARG A 73 5.31 8.32 -2.66
C ARG A 73 6.17 7.69 -1.57
N SER A 74 5.62 7.44 -0.38
CA SER A 74 6.36 6.75 0.68
C SER A 74 6.69 5.30 0.29
N VAL A 75 5.76 4.61 -0.38
CA VAL A 75 5.97 3.22 -0.84
C VAL A 75 6.98 3.14 -1.99
N LEU A 76 6.85 4.02 -2.99
CA LEU A 76 7.60 3.93 -4.25
C LEU A 76 8.91 4.72 -4.23
N HIS A 77 8.96 5.85 -3.53
CA HIS A 77 10.16 6.71 -3.43
C HIS A 77 10.85 6.63 -2.06
N ASN A 78 10.30 5.87 -1.11
CA ASN A 78 10.81 5.81 0.26
C ASN A 78 10.90 7.20 0.92
N SER A 79 9.95 8.10 0.59
CA SER A 79 9.99 9.52 0.98
C SER A 79 9.68 9.78 2.45
N GLY A 80 8.98 8.86 3.13
CA GLY A 80 8.61 9.01 4.54
C GLY A 80 7.52 10.05 4.81
N GLU A 81 6.77 10.47 3.78
CA GLU A 81 5.71 11.48 3.92
C GLU A 81 4.42 10.94 4.58
N PHE A 82 4.25 9.62 4.63
CA PHE A 82 3.07 8.97 5.20
C PHE A 82 3.36 8.42 6.60
N ASN A 83 2.60 8.91 7.59
CA ASN A 83 2.74 8.56 9.00
C ASN A 83 1.54 7.79 9.57
N GLY A 84 0.66 7.27 8.70
CA GLY A 84 -0.53 6.53 9.11
C GLY A 84 -0.26 5.06 9.43
N SER A 85 -1.26 4.38 10.00
CA SER A 85 -1.25 2.92 10.17
C SER A 85 -2.31 2.29 9.25
N PRO A 86 -1.94 1.82 8.05
CA PRO A 86 -2.89 1.23 7.11
C PRO A 86 -3.60 0.03 7.72
N MET A 87 -2.86 -0.85 8.40
CA MET A 87 -3.41 -2.06 9.03
C MET A 87 -4.56 -1.75 9.98
N ARG A 88 -4.38 -0.79 10.91
CA ARG A 88 -5.43 -0.40 11.86
C ARG A 88 -6.70 0.09 11.18
N LYS A 89 -6.57 0.80 10.05
CA LYS A 89 -7.71 1.29 9.28
C LYS A 89 -8.47 0.16 8.59
N HIS A 90 -7.77 -0.82 8.02
CA HIS A 90 -8.40 -1.94 7.30
C HIS A 90 -9.05 -2.95 8.25
N VAL A 91 -8.44 -3.21 9.40
CA VAL A 91 -9.00 -4.07 10.45
C VAL A 91 -10.33 -3.51 10.99
N ALA A 92 -10.47 -2.18 11.06
CA ALA A 92 -11.69 -1.51 11.52
C ALA A 92 -12.81 -1.43 10.45
N ILE A 93 -12.65 -2.09 9.30
CA ILE A 93 -13.70 -2.21 8.29
C ILE A 93 -14.41 -3.54 8.49
N ASP A 94 -15.67 -3.48 8.90
CA ASP A 94 -16.53 -4.66 9.02
C ASP A 94 -16.85 -5.21 7.63
N GLY A 95 -16.95 -6.53 7.50
CA GLY A 95 -17.25 -7.18 6.21
C GLY A 95 -16.15 -7.10 5.14
N LEU A 96 -14.98 -6.51 5.43
CA LEU A 96 -13.86 -6.46 4.48
C LEU A 96 -13.25 -7.85 4.24
N GLU A 97 -13.69 -8.55 3.20
CA GLU A 97 -13.25 -9.89 2.81
C GLU A 97 -12.27 -9.92 1.62
N GLU A 98 -11.73 -11.09 1.33
CA GLU A 98 -10.79 -11.35 0.22
C GLU A 98 -11.30 -10.87 -1.15
N ARG A 99 -12.61 -11.00 -1.43
CA ARG A 99 -13.21 -10.50 -2.68
C ARG A 99 -12.95 -9.01 -2.91
N HIS A 100 -12.93 -8.20 -1.85
CA HIS A 100 -12.68 -6.76 -1.95
C HIS A 100 -11.23 -6.48 -2.29
N PHE A 101 -10.28 -7.20 -1.69
CA PHE A 101 -8.86 -7.09 -2.04
C PHE A 101 -8.60 -7.54 -3.48
N ARG A 102 -9.21 -8.65 -3.92
CA ARG A 102 -9.11 -9.10 -5.31
C ARG A 102 -9.66 -8.06 -6.27
N ARG A 103 -10.81 -7.45 -5.96
CA ARG A 103 -11.39 -6.39 -6.78
C ARG A 103 -10.52 -5.14 -6.81
N TRP A 104 -9.99 -4.73 -5.66
CA TRP A 104 -9.10 -3.57 -5.55
C TRP A 104 -7.83 -3.78 -6.39
N LEU A 105 -7.22 -4.97 -6.33
CA LEU A 105 -6.05 -5.31 -7.15
C LEU A 105 -6.37 -5.35 -8.64
N ALA A 106 -7.54 -5.85 -9.03
CA ALA A 106 -7.98 -5.82 -10.42
C ALA A 106 -8.08 -4.39 -10.96
N LEU A 107 -8.79 -3.50 -10.26
CA LEU A 107 -8.89 -2.08 -10.64
C LEU A 107 -7.52 -1.40 -10.66
N PHE A 108 -6.63 -1.76 -9.74
CA PHE A 108 -5.27 -1.22 -9.67
C PHE A 108 -4.46 -1.61 -10.90
N HIS A 109 -4.48 -2.89 -11.28
CA HIS A 109 -3.81 -3.38 -12.47
C HIS A 109 -4.41 -2.80 -13.76
N ASP A 110 -5.73 -2.68 -13.86
CA ASP A 110 -6.37 -2.03 -15.01
C ASP A 110 -5.94 -0.57 -15.12
N THR A 111 -5.84 0.15 -13.99
CA THR A 111 -5.37 1.55 -13.99
C THR A 111 -3.90 1.65 -14.42
N LEU A 112 -3.05 0.70 -14.01
CA LEU A 112 -1.66 0.66 -14.43
C LEU A 112 -1.54 0.43 -15.94
N ARG A 113 -2.28 -0.55 -16.48
CA ARG A 113 -2.28 -0.89 -17.91
C ARG A 113 -2.76 0.27 -18.77
N ASP A 114 -3.84 0.94 -18.37
CA ASP A 114 -4.39 2.07 -19.14
C ASP A 114 -3.47 3.31 -19.12
N GLY A 115 -2.56 3.37 -18.14
CA GLY A 115 -1.56 4.43 -18.00
C GLY A 115 -0.13 3.99 -18.27
N GLU A 116 0.07 2.83 -18.89
CA GLU A 116 1.37 2.18 -19.03
C GLU A 116 2.24 2.94 -20.04
N VAL A 117 3.39 3.42 -19.56
CA VAL A 117 4.44 4.03 -20.40
C VAL A 117 5.71 3.16 -20.39
N HIS A 118 5.98 2.48 -19.28
CA HIS A 118 7.09 1.54 -19.11
C HIS A 118 6.61 0.26 -18.44
N ALA A 119 6.80 -0.88 -19.10
CA ALA A 119 6.39 -2.19 -18.57
C ALA A 119 7.07 -2.53 -17.24
N GLU A 120 8.33 -2.10 -17.06
CA GLU A 120 9.06 -2.26 -15.82
C GLU A 120 8.40 -1.49 -14.66
N ALA A 121 7.94 -0.26 -14.90
CA ALA A 121 7.20 0.52 -13.89
C ALA A 121 5.88 -0.16 -13.51
N THR A 122 5.11 -0.62 -14.51
CA THR A 122 3.85 -1.34 -14.27
C THR A 122 4.08 -2.60 -13.42
N SER A 123 5.11 -3.39 -13.75
CA SER A 123 5.49 -4.57 -12.98
C SER A 123 5.92 -4.22 -11.55
N HIS A 124 6.76 -3.19 -11.40
CA HIS A 124 7.27 -2.74 -10.10
C HIS A 124 6.13 -2.27 -9.18
N VAL A 125 5.29 -1.36 -9.67
CA VAL A 125 4.17 -0.78 -8.89
C VAL A 125 3.12 -1.85 -8.59
N GLY A 126 2.79 -2.70 -9.56
CA GLY A 126 1.85 -3.82 -9.39
C GLY A 126 2.32 -4.84 -8.34
N THR A 127 3.60 -5.20 -8.34
CA THR A 127 4.18 -6.11 -7.35
C THR A 127 4.09 -5.53 -5.95
N ARG A 128 4.42 -4.23 -5.78
CA ARG A 128 4.30 -3.55 -4.48
C ARG A 128 2.87 -3.53 -3.97
N ALA A 129 1.90 -3.23 -4.83
CA ALA A 129 0.50 -3.22 -4.48
C ALA A 129 0.00 -4.59 -4.02
N ARG A 130 0.40 -5.66 -4.72
CA ARG A 130 0.07 -7.05 -4.35
C ARG A 130 0.61 -7.40 -2.95
N THR A 131 1.89 -7.16 -2.69
CA THR A 131 2.49 -7.46 -1.38
C THR A 131 1.78 -6.72 -0.24
N ILE A 132 1.41 -5.44 -0.45
CA ILE A 132 0.67 -4.67 0.55
C ILE A 132 -0.73 -5.26 0.76
N ALA A 133 -1.46 -5.58 -0.30
CA ALA A 133 -2.79 -6.16 -0.23
C ALA A 133 -2.79 -7.51 0.50
N GLU A 134 -1.83 -8.39 0.20
CA GLU A 134 -1.66 -9.69 0.86
C GLU A 134 -1.35 -9.55 2.36
N SER A 135 -0.48 -8.61 2.72
CA SER A 135 -0.15 -8.32 4.11
C SER A 135 -1.38 -7.80 4.88
N LEU A 136 -2.12 -6.85 4.30
CA LEU A 136 -3.35 -6.31 4.88
C LEU A 136 -4.42 -7.39 5.04
N LEU A 137 -4.67 -8.19 4.01
CA LEU A 137 -5.63 -9.28 4.07
C LEU A 137 -5.28 -10.29 5.16
N THR A 138 -4.01 -10.67 5.27
CA THR A 138 -3.52 -11.57 6.32
C THR A 138 -3.78 -10.98 7.70
N GLY A 139 -3.42 -9.71 7.92
CA GLY A 139 -3.67 -9.05 9.21
C GLY A 139 -5.14 -8.90 9.56
N VAL A 140 -6.00 -8.62 8.57
CA VAL A 140 -7.46 -8.57 8.75
C VAL A 140 -8.01 -9.94 9.14
N LYS A 141 -7.60 -11.01 8.46
CA LYS A 141 -8.00 -12.40 8.78
C LYS A 141 -7.56 -12.77 10.20
N LEU A 142 -6.30 -12.51 10.56
CA LEU A 142 -5.76 -12.81 11.90
C LEU A 142 -6.48 -12.04 13.01
N HIS A 143 -6.78 -10.76 12.81
CA HIS A 143 -7.48 -9.97 13.81
C HIS A 143 -8.91 -10.49 14.06
N ARG A 144 -9.62 -10.93 13.02
CA ARG A 144 -11.00 -11.42 13.14
C ARG A 144 -11.12 -12.83 13.71
N HIS A 145 -10.20 -13.72 13.35
CA HIS A 145 -10.23 -15.11 13.83
C HIS A 145 -9.45 -15.30 15.14
N GLY A 146 -8.75 -14.26 15.62
CA GLY A 146 -7.81 -14.35 16.74
C GLY A 146 -6.59 -15.22 16.40
N LEU A 147 -5.58 -15.24 17.27
CA LEU A 147 -4.43 -16.18 17.17
C LEU A 147 -4.82 -17.67 17.36
N ALA A 148 -6.11 -18.00 17.34
CA ALA A 148 -6.63 -19.35 17.56
C ALA A 148 -6.26 -20.35 16.45
N GLY A 149 -5.70 -19.89 15.32
CA GLY A 149 -5.12 -20.76 14.29
C GLY A 149 -3.73 -21.34 14.63
N SER A 150 -3.13 -21.01 15.78
CA SER A 150 -1.76 -21.43 16.14
C SER A 150 -1.67 -22.35 17.37
N ARG A 151 -2.77 -22.90 17.88
CA ARG A 151 -2.75 -23.97 18.91
C ARG A 151 -3.16 -25.32 18.32
N ILE A 152 -2.35 -25.83 17.40
CA ILE A 152 -2.22 -27.28 17.21
C ILE A 152 -0.78 -27.59 17.62
N GLY A 153 -0.62 -28.05 18.86
CA GLY A 153 0.70 -28.24 19.48
C GLY A 153 0.67 -28.20 21.00
N LYS A 154 -0.37 -28.77 21.61
CA LYS A 154 -0.34 -29.14 23.03
C LYS A 154 -1.25 -30.35 23.30
N GLU A 155 -1.05 -31.40 22.51
CA GLU A 155 -1.31 -32.76 22.95
C GLU A 155 0.01 -33.51 22.88
N VAL A 156 0.84 -33.27 23.90
CA VAL A 156 1.87 -34.20 24.34
C VAL A 156 1.73 -34.20 25.84
N PHE A 157 1.20 -35.29 26.38
CA PHE A 157 1.38 -35.91 27.70
C PHE A 157 0.11 -36.67 28.07
N ASP A 158 0.04 -37.91 27.58
CA ASP A 158 -0.64 -38.98 28.28
C ASP A 158 0.07 -40.31 27.92
N VAL A 159 1.17 -40.59 28.63
CA VAL A 159 1.68 -41.92 29.06
C VAL A 159 2.55 -41.70 30.30
#